data_AF-K6VKV7-F1
#
_entry.id   AF-K6VKV7-F1
#
_cell.length_a   1.000
_cell.length_b   1.000
_cell.length_c   1.000
_cell.angle_alpha   90.00
_cell.angle_beta   90.00
_cell.angle_gamma   90.00
#
_symmetry.space_group_name_H-M   'P 1'
#
loop_
_entity.id
_entity.type
_entity.pdbx_description
1 polymer ?
#
loop_
_entity_poly.entity_id
_entity_poly.type
_entity_poly.pdbx_seq_one_letter_code
_entity_poly.pdbx_strand_id
1 'polypeptide(L)'
;HSFHEHIETYLEYERLCNHDEICKKNKQECILDKLQFTEKYDEVTCICERFYCLLDKLFTPSINNNENAHLEYLKYWLNYELREIDDTYPKAFHQNLKTNYNTNDTLKKLDGKWDKIDKDEEKNMNLLFYFYTNCIHIIKSTNKVDANKSFAMKNANHCVQKYQELEKICPNNTKPF
;
A
#
# COMPACT_ATOMS: atom_id res chain seq x y z
N HIS A 1 -18.70 -2.12 -1.62
CA HIS A 1 -17.77 -1.92 -0.49
C HIS A 1 -16.41 -1.70 -1.08
N SER A 2 -15.89 -0.51 -0.91
CA SER A 2 -14.55 -0.15 -1.38
C SER A 2 -13.63 -0.09 -0.17
N PHE A 3 -12.36 -0.44 -0.36
CA PHE A 3 -11.42 -0.56 0.75
C PHE A 3 -11.22 0.76 1.53
N HIS A 4 -11.45 1.92 0.90
CA HIS A 4 -11.29 3.21 1.57
C HIS A 4 -12.27 3.41 2.75
N GLU A 5 -13.41 2.71 2.76
CA GLU A 5 -14.38 2.72 3.88
C GLU A 5 -13.80 2.12 5.17
N HIS A 6 -12.75 1.30 5.06
CA HIS A 6 -12.08 0.61 6.17
C HIS A 6 -10.59 0.93 6.26
N ILE A 7 -10.16 2.04 5.66
CA ILE A 7 -8.74 2.41 5.53
C ILE A 7 -8.02 2.49 6.88
N GLU A 8 -8.70 2.89 7.96
CA GLU A 8 -8.09 2.96 9.28
C GLU A 8 -7.61 1.60 9.79
N THR A 9 -8.39 0.55 9.53
CA THR A 9 -8.02 -0.84 9.88
C THR A 9 -6.80 -1.27 9.09
N TYR A 10 -6.74 -0.93 7.81
CA TYR A 10 -5.60 -1.29 6.97
C TYR A 10 -4.31 -0.56 7.37
N LEU A 11 -4.40 0.73 7.70
CA LEU A 11 -3.29 1.51 8.22
C LEU A 11 -2.80 0.98 9.58
N GLU A 12 -3.70 0.44 10.41
CA GLU A 12 -3.30 -0.23 11.65
C GLU A 12 -2.48 -1.49 11.38
N TYR A 13 -2.95 -2.36 10.48
CA TYR A 13 -2.20 -3.55 10.09
C TYR A 13 -0.87 -3.22 9.42
N GLU A 14 -0.84 -2.16 8.60
CA GLU A 14 0.41 -1.67 8.03
C GLU A 14 1.41 -1.29 9.12
N ARG A 15 1.00 -0.55 10.16
CA ARG A 15 1.88 -0.23 11.30
C ARG A 15 2.38 -1.48 12.04
N LEU A 16 1.50 -2.46 12.25
CA LEU A 16 1.88 -3.73 12.88
C LEU A 16 2.86 -4.53 12.02
N CYS A 17 2.75 -4.42 10.69
CA CYS A 17 3.62 -5.07 9.74
C CYS A 17 4.90 -4.27 9.44
N ASN A 18 5.00 -3.01 9.84
CA ASN A 18 6.11 -2.10 9.52
C ASN A 18 7.22 -2.09 10.59
N HIS A 19 7.67 -3.26 11.04
CA HIS A 19 8.73 -3.37 12.05
C HIS A 19 10.01 -3.95 11.44
N ASP A 20 11.17 -3.36 11.71
CA ASP A 20 12.49 -3.84 11.26
C ASP A 20 12.77 -5.33 11.55
N GLU A 21 12.12 -5.89 12.57
CA GLU A 21 12.22 -7.31 12.89
C GLU A 21 11.51 -8.20 11.87
N ILE A 22 10.44 -7.72 11.26
CA ILE A 22 9.70 -8.45 10.22
C ILE A 22 10.62 -8.66 9.03
N CYS A 23 11.28 -7.59 8.56
CA CYS A 23 12.25 -7.58 7.45
C CYS A 23 13.52 -8.42 7.70
N LYS A 24 13.64 -9.04 8.89
CA LYS A 24 14.73 -9.93 9.28
C LYS A 24 14.25 -11.36 9.59
N LYS A 25 12.95 -11.58 9.84
CA LYS A 25 12.38 -12.85 10.32
C LYS A 25 11.80 -13.73 9.21
N ASN A 26 11.35 -13.16 8.09
CA ASN A 26 10.49 -13.89 7.12
C ASN A 26 11.14 -14.16 5.74
N LYS A 27 12.47 -14.33 5.69
CA LYS A 27 13.21 -14.56 4.42
C LYS A 27 12.78 -15.81 3.63
N GLN A 28 12.01 -16.72 4.22
CA GLN A 28 11.64 -17.99 3.57
C GLN A 28 10.51 -17.86 2.56
N GLU A 29 9.58 -16.92 2.72
CA GLU A 29 8.43 -16.77 1.80
C GLU A 29 8.75 -15.83 0.63
N CYS A 30 9.70 -14.91 0.83
CA CYS A 30 10.09 -13.89 -0.14
C CYS A 30 11.28 -14.33 -1.01
N ILE A 31 11.04 -15.32 -1.87
CA ILE A 31 12.01 -15.77 -2.86
C ILE A 31 11.87 -14.91 -4.12
N LEU A 32 12.64 -13.81 -4.16
CA LEU A 32 12.72 -12.90 -5.30
C LEU A 32 14.00 -13.15 -6.11
N ASP A 33 13.92 -12.97 -7.43
CA ASP A 33 15.10 -12.99 -8.29
C ASP A 33 16.03 -11.82 -7.96
N LYS A 34 17.18 -12.12 -7.35
CA LYS A 34 18.21 -11.14 -7.01
C LYS A 34 18.68 -10.34 -8.22
N LEU A 35 18.71 -10.93 -9.41
CA LEU A 35 19.18 -10.26 -10.63
C LEU A 35 18.20 -9.18 -11.09
N GLN A 36 16.90 -9.32 -10.79
CA GLN A 36 15.89 -8.33 -11.14
C GLN A 36 15.86 -7.12 -10.21
N PHE A 37 16.35 -7.24 -8.98
CA PHE A 37 16.29 -6.18 -7.95
C PHE A 37 17.67 -5.79 -7.39
N THR A 38 18.77 -6.07 -8.10
CA THR A 38 20.15 -6.06 -7.57
C THR A 38 20.54 -4.90 -6.66
N GLU A 39 20.24 -3.64 -7.03
CA GLU A 39 20.62 -2.47 -6.23
C GLU A 39 19.72 -2.23 -5.01
N LYS A 40 18.54 -2.84 -5.00
CA LYS A 40 17.44 -2.57 -4.06
C LYS A 40 16.84 -3.83 -3.47
N TYR A 41 17.57 -4.95 -3.54
CA TYR A 41 17.05 -6.27 -3.22
C TYR A 41 16.56 -6.33 -1.78
N ASP A 42 17.33 -5.82 -0.83
CA ASP A 42 16.94 -5.83 0.59
C ASP A 42 15.69 -4.97 0.85
N GLU A 43 15.54 -3.83 0.16
CA GLU A 43 14.36 -2.97 0.26
C GLU A 43 13.12 -3.70 -0.30
N VAL A 44 13.24 -4.32 -1.48
CA VAL A 44 12.14 -5.07 -2.12
C VAL A 44 11.80 -6.34 -1.34
N THR A 45 12.78 -7.04 -0.77
CA THR A 45 12.54 -8.18 0.13
C THR A 45 11.80 -7.73 1.39
N CYS A 46 12.15 -6.59 1.98
CA CYS A 46 11.43 -6.05 3.13
C CYS A 46 9.97 -5.68 2.77
N ILE A 47 9.72 -5.10 1.59
CA ILE A 47 8.36 -4.87 1.07
C ILE A 47 7.60 -6.19 0.92
N CYS A 48 8.25 -7.22 0.38
CA CYS A 48 7.64 -8.55 0.27
C CYS A 48 7.26 -9.13 1.64
N GLU A 49 8.11 -9.04 2.63
CA GLU A 49 7.81 -9.60 3.96
C GLU A 49 6.67 -8.83 4.65
N ARG A 50 6.62 -7.50 4.47
CA ARG A 50 5.48 -6.66 4.88
C ARG A 50 4.19 -7.06 4.15
N PHE A 51 4.27 -7.37 2.85
CA PHE A 51 3.15 -7.83 2.04
C PHE A 51 2.55 -9.15 2.58
N TYR A 52 3.39 -10.13 2.88
CA TYR A 52 2.95 -11.41 3.46
C TYR A 52 2.35 -11.23 4.86
N CYS A 53 2.92 -10.35 5.69
CA CYS A 53 2.32 -9.98 6.97
C CYS A 53 0.91 -9.39 6.79
N LEU A 54 0.73 -8.47 5.83
CA LEU A 54 -0.58 -7.88 5.55
C LEU A 54 -1.58 -8.93 5.05
N LEU A 55 -1.15 -9.85 4.18
CA LEU A 55 -1.96 -10.98 3.73
C LEU A 55 -2.46 -11.82 4.91
N ASP A 56 -1.58 -12.20 5.84
CA ASP A 56 -1.97 -12.98 7.02
C ASP A 56 -3.02 -12.24 7.87
N LYS A 57 -2.81 -10.95 8.16
CA LYS A 57 -3.76 -10.13 8.93
C LYS A 57 -5.11 -9.97 8.26
N LEU A 58 -5.14 -9.76 6.95
CA LEU A 58 -6.37 -9.46 6.21
C LEU A 58 -7.21 -10.70 5.89
N PHE A 59 -6.57 -11.86 5.74
CA PHE A 59 -7.22 -13.12 5.37
C PHE A 59 -7.29 -14.11 6.53
N THR A 60 -7.07 -13.63 7.76
CA THR A 60 -7.37 -14.41 8.97
C THR A 60 -8.87 -14.76 8.98
N PRO A 61 -9.29 -15.99 9.34
CA PRO A 61 -10.67 -16.47 9.23
C PRO A 61 -11.74 -15.61 9.90
N SER A 62 -11.38 -14.79 10.90
CA SER A 62 -12.29 -13.90 11.62
C SER A 62 -12.66 -12.61 10.87
N ILE A 63 -11.91 -12.23 9.82
CA ILE A 63 -12.02 -10.92 9.15
C ILE A 63 -12.61 -11.03 7.73
N ASN A 64 -12.80 -12.25 7.21
CA ASN A 64 -13.01 -12.51 5.77
C ASN A 64 -14.38 -12.09 5.16
N ASN A 65 -15.08 -11.13 5.76
CA ASN A 65 -16.35 -10.62 5.22
C ASN A 65 -16.15 -9.63 4.05
N ASN A 66 -14.92 -9.15 3.81
CA ASN A 66 -14.60 -8.11 2.82
C ASN A 66 -13.43 -8.48 1.88
N GLU A 67 -13.35 -9.75 1.47
CA GLU A 67 -12.26 -10.31 0.64
C GLU A 67 -11.86 -9.41 -0.54
N ASN A 68 -12.83 -8.92 -1.32
CA ASN A 68 -12.57 -8.09 -2.50
C ASN A 68 -11.88 -6.77 -2.17
N ALA A 69 -12.29 -6.12 -1.07
CA ALA A 69 -11.71 -4.87 -0.60
C ALA A 69 -10.28 -5.10 -0.06
N HIS A 70 -10.03 -6.24 0.61
CA HIS A 70 -8.69 -6.63 1.03
C HIS A 70 -7.74 -6.82 -0.16
N LEU A 71 -8.21 -7.52 -1.20
CA LEU A 71 -7.43 -7.72 -2.43
C LEU A 71 -7.12 -6.39 -3.15
N GLU A 72 -8.07 -5.47 -3.20
CA GLU A 72 -7.87 -4.13 -3.77
C GLU A 72 -6.84 -3.32 -2.97
N TYR A 73 -6.98 -3.29 -1.64
CA TYR A 73 -6.02 -2.62 -0.78
C TYR A 73 -4.60 -3.15 -0.98
N LEU A 74 -4.41 -4.47 -0.93
CA LEU A 74 -3.10 -5.11 -1.07
C LEU A 74 -2.43 -4.81 -2.42
N LYS A 75 -3.23 -4.83 -3.49
CA LYS A 75 -2.79 -4.46 -4.83
C LYS A 75 -2.27 -3.02 -4.84
N TYR A 76 -3.03 -2.06 -4.33
CA TYR A 76 -2.63 -0.66 -4.31
C TYR A 76 -1.42 -0.40 -3.41
N TRP A 77 -1.44 -0.93 -2.19
CA TRP A 77 -0.34 -0.78 -1.24
C TRP A 77 0.99 -1.30 -1.83
N LEU A 78 0.99 -2.48 -2.45
CA LEU A 78 2.21 -3.05 -3.01
C LEU A 78 2.73 -2.25 -4.21
N ASN A 79 1.84 -1.78 -5.10
CA ASN A 79 2.26 -0.95 -6.23
C ASN A 79 2.84 0.39 -5.78
N TYR A 80 2.24 1.01 -4.75
CA TYR A 80 2.76 2.23 -4.16
C TYR A 80 4.18 2.04 -3.60
N GLU A 81 4.38 1.05 -2.74
CA GLU A 81 5.68 0.78 -2.08
C GLU A 81 6.80 0.45 -3.09
N LEU A 82 6.52 -0.33 -4.13
CA LEU A 82 7.52 -0.71 -5.13
C LEU A 82 7.90 0.44 -6.06
N ARG A 83 6.96 1.33 -6.42
CA ARG A 83 7.22 2.48 -7.30
C ARG A 83 8.03 3.59 -6.66
N GLU A 84 7.90 3.76 -5.34
CA GLU A 84 8.79 4.67 -4.60
C GLU A 84 10.26 4.24 -4.72
N ILE A 85 10.52 2.98 -5.10
CA ILE A 85 11.85 2.47 -5.45
C ILE A 85 12.11 2.59 -6.96
N ASP A 86 11.27 1.95 -7.80
CA ASP A 86 11.42 1.96 -9.27
C ASP A 86 10.09 1.62 -9.97
N ASP A 87 9.77 2.36 -11.04
CA ASP A 87 8.52 2.20 -11.82
C ASP A 87 8.36 0.82 -12.48
N THR A 88 9.46 0.09 -12.70
CA THR A 88 9.46 -1.24 -13.33
C THR A 88 9.25 -2.37 -12.33
N TYR A 89 9.49 -2.12 -11.04
CA TYR A 89 9.47 -3.14 -9.99
C TYR A 89 8.11 -3.77 -9.74
N PRO A 90 6.96 -3.07 -9.80
CA PRO A 90 5.66 -3.72 -9.63
C PRO A 90 5.46 -4.88 -10.60
N LYS A 91 5.76 -4.66 -11.89
CA LYS A 91 5.62 -5.69 -12.92
C LYS A 91 6.55 -6.89 -12.67
N ALA A 92 7.82 -6.63 -12.38
CA ALA A 92 8.80 -7.67 -12.09
C ALA A 92 8.40 -8.47 -10.83
N PHE A 93 7.94 -7.78 -9.79
CA PHE A 93 7.49 -8.39 -8.54
C PHE A 93 6.27 -9.27 -8.75
N HIS A 94 5.26 -8.82 -9.50
CA HIS A 94 4.08 -9.65 -9.79
C HIS A 94 4.46 -10.91 -10.58
N GLN A 95 5.44 -10.83 -11.50
CA GLN A 95 5.94 -12.00 -12.22
C GLN A 95 6.62 -13.01 -11.29
N ASN A 96 7.44 -12.55 -10.34
CA ASN A 96 8.04 -13.41 -9.31
C ASN A 96 6.97 -14.02 -8.38
N LEU A 97 5.99 -13.23 -7.97
CA LEU A 97 4.87 -13.76 -7.19
C LEU A 97 4.10 -14.82 -7.97
N LYS A 98 3.86 -14.62 -9.27
CA LYS A 98 3.18 -15.58 -10.16
C LYS A 98 3.85 -16.96 -10.15
N THR A 99 5.19 -17.01 -10.17
CA THR A 99 5.90 -18.29 -10.07
C THR A 99 5.68 -19.01 -8.75
N ASN A 100 5.38 -18.26 -7.68
CA ASN A 100 5.10 -18.78 -6.33
C ASN A 100 3.60 -19.00 -6.05
N TYR A 101 2.68 -18.58 -6.95
CA TYR A 101 1.22 -18.73 -6.76
C TYR A 101 0.75 -20.17 -6.61
N ASN A 102 1.50 -21.14 -7.13
CA ASN A 102 1.10 -22.54 -7.11
C ASN A 102 0.85 -23.09 -5.69
N THR A 103 1.41 -22.46 -4.66
CA THR A 103 1.32 -22.91 -3.27
C THR A 103 0.34 -22.13 -2.39
N ASN A 104 -0.22 -21.00 -2.84
CA ASN A 104 -1.09 -20.14 -2.01
C ASN A 104 -2.33 -19.65 -2.77
N ASP A 105 -3.51 -20.10 -2.34
CA ASP A 105 -4.79 -19.79 -3.00
C ASP A 105 -5.19 -18.32 -2.90
N THR A 106 -4.80 -17.60 -1.83
CA THR A 106 -5.03 -16.16 -1.71
C THR A 106 -4.22 -15.39 -2.74
N LEU A 107 -2.96 -15.80 -2.98
CA LEU A 107 -2.12 -15.20 -3.99
C LEU A 107 -2.65 -15.45 -5.42
N LYS A 108 -3.24 -16.61 -5.68
CA LYS A 108 -3.92 -16.89 -6.97
C LYS A 108 -5.09 -15.94 -7.23
N LYS A 109 -5.86 -15.59 -6.19
CA LYS A 109 -6.97 -14.63 -6.30
C LYS A 109 -6.49 -13.21 -6.63
N LEU A 110 -5.27 -12.86 -6.22
CA LEU A 110 -4.65 -11.59 -6.56
C LEU A 110 -4.28 -11.51 -8.06
N ASP A 111 -3.86 -12.63 -8.69
CA ASP A 111 -3.42 -12.71 -10.10
C ASP A 111 -4.33 -11.95 -11.08
N GLY A 112 -5.64 -12.23 -11.04
CA GLY A 112 -6.63 -11.62 -11.93
C GLY A 112 -6.83 -10.11 -11.75
N LYS A 113 -6.33 -9.53 -10.65
CA LYS A 113 -6.46 -8.10 -10.35
C LYS A 113 -5.20 -7.28 -10.69
N TRP A 114 -4.01 -7.86 -10.83
CA TRP A 114 -2.77 -7.09 -11.07
C TRP A 114 -2.59 -6.60 -12.51
N ASP A 115 -3.03 -7.38 -13.50
CA ASP A 115 -2.75 -7.12 -14.91
C ASP A 115 -3.50 -5.88 -15.49
N LYS A 116 -4.35 -5.23 -14.67
CA LYS A 116 -5.21 -4.10 -15.05
C LYS A 116 -5.22 -3.04 -13.95
N ILE A 117 -4.12 -2.32 -13.74
CA ILE A 117 -4.22 -1.00 -13.12
C ILE A 117 -4.05 0.00 -14.24
N ASP A 118 -5.10 0.76 -14.51
CA ASP A 118 -4.97 1.90 -15.40
C ASP A 118 -4.01 2.93 -14.77
N LYS A 119 -3.18 3.58 -15.57
CA LYS A 119 -2.16 4.51 -15.04
C LYS A 119 -2.79 5.69 -14.28
N ASP A 120 -3.95 6.17 -14.71
CA ASP A 120 -4.64 7.28 -14.06
C ASP A 120 -5.35 6.79 -12.79
N GLU A 121 -5.96 5.60 -12.81
CA GLU A 121 -6.48 4.95 -11.61
C GLU A 121 -5.38 4.77 -10.56
N GLU A 122 -4.22 4.27 -10.97
CA GLU A 122 -3.06 4.08 -10.10
C GLU A 122 -2.53 5.39 -9.51
N LYS A 123 -2.40 6.43 -10.34
CA LYS A 123 -1.98 7.77 -9.90
C LYS A 123 -2.96 8.36 -8.88
N ASN A 124 -4.25 8.24 -9.13
CA ASN A 124 -5.29 8.72 -8.23
C ASN A 124 -5.25 7.98 -6.90
N MET A 125 -5.04 6.66 -6.95
CA MET A 125 -4.97 5.83 -5.76
C MET A 125 -3.70 6.07 -4.94
N ASN A 126 -2.54 6.29 -5.57
CA ASN A 126 -1.32 6.70 -4.88
C ASN A 126 -1.50 8.04 -4.15
N LEU A 127 -2.16 9.00 -4.82
CA LEU A 127 -2.46 10.30 -4.22
C LEU A 127 -3.42 10.14 -3.03
N LEU A 128 -4.47 9.33 -3.17
CA LEU A 128 -5.40 8.99 -2.09
C LEU A 128 -4.66 8.33 -0.90
N PHE A 129 -3.78 7.37 -1.19
CA PHE A 129 -2.99 6.67 -0.17
C PHE A 129 -2.04 7.60 0.58
N TYR A 130 -1.39 8.52 -0.14
CA TYR A 130 -0.59 9.60 0.44
C TYR A 130 -1.42 10.43 1.44
N PHE A 131 -2.68 10.77 1.10
CA PHE A 131 -3.57 11.51 2.00
C PHE A 131 -3.90 10.71 3.28
N TYR A 132 -4.19 9.43 3.14
CA TYR A 132 -4.53 8.58 4.28
C TYR A 132 -3.34 8.37 5.22
N THR A 133 -2.17 8.09 4.66
CA THR A 133 -0.94 7.79 5.42
C THR A 133 -0.34 9.03 6.05
N ASN A 134 -0.32 10.15 5.33
CA ASN A 134 0.34 11.37 5.78
C ASN A 134 -0.69 12.35 6.38
N CYS A 135 -1.68 12.78 5.62
CA CYS A 135 -2.58 13.89 5.99
C CYS A 135 -3.55 13.57 7.12
N ILE A 136 -4.21 12.41 7.08
CA ILE A 136 -5.10 11.99 8.17
C ILE A 136 -4.29 11.68 9.44
N HIS A 137 -3.09 11.15 9.29
CA HIS A 137 -2.21 10.88 10.41
C HIS A 137 -1.73 12.17 11.10
N ILE A 138 -1.48 13.24 10.33
CA ILE A 138 -1.17 14.57 10.87
C ILE A 138 -2.33 15.09 11.72
N ILE A 139 -3.56 15.08 11.21
CA ILE A 139 -4.75 15.54 11.96
C ILE A 139 -4.92 14.77 13.28
N LYS A 140 -4.73 13.44 13.25
CA LYS A 140 -4.84 12.60 14.45
C LYS A 140 -3.68 12.81 15.44
N SER A 141 -2.47 13.12 14.97
CA SER A 141 -1.31 13.37 15.82
C SER A 141 -1.27 14.79 16.39
N THR A 142 -1.84 15.78 15.70
CA THR A 142 -1.97 17.16 16.20
C THR A 142 -2.97 17.32 17.34
N ASN A 143 -3.88 16.36 17.51
CA ASN A 143 -4.83 16.32 18.62
C ASN A 143 -4.23 15.75 19.93
N LYS A 144 -2.95 15.37 19.94
CA LYS A 144 -2.24 14.96 21.15
C LYS A 144 -1.63 16.17 21.85
N VAL A 145 -1.59 16.12 23.19
CA VAL A 145 -1.22 17.23 24.10
C VAL A 145 0.18 17.82 23.81
N ASP A 146 1.08 17.08 23.17
CA ASP A 146 2.46 17.50 22.86
C ASP A 146 2.77 17.60 21.35
N ALA A 147 1.79 18.01 20.53
CA ALA A 147 2.00 18.13 19.10
C ALA A 147 3.04 19.21 18.74
N ASN A 148 4.16 18.79 18.13
CA ASN A 148 5.18 19.72 17.61
C ASN A 148 4.59 20.57 16.48
N LYS A 149 4.31 21.84 16.78
CA LYS A 149 3.68 22.82 15.88
C LYS A 149 4.42 22.99 14.54
N SER A 150 5.76 22.94 14.55
CA SER A 150 6.56 23.07 13.33
C SER A 150 6.40 21.85 12.41
N PHE A 151 6.41 20.65 13.00
CA PHE A 151 6.12 19.41 12.29
C PHE A 151 4.69 19.41 11.71
N ALA A 152 3.71 19.83 12.50
CA ALA A 152 2.32 19.94 12.07
C ALA A 152 2.14 20.90 10.88
N MET A 153 2.74 22.10 10.93
CA MET A 153 2.60 23.10 9.86
C MET A 153 3.31 22.69 8.57
N LYS A 154 4.54 22.15 8.65
CA LYS A 154 5.28 21.68 7.46
C LYS A 154 4.49 20.62 6.71
N ASN A 155 3.93 19.69 7.46
CA ASN A 155 3.18 18.57 6.93
C ASN A 155 1.79 18.99 6.43
N ALA A 156 1.12 19.93 7.09
CA ALA A 156 -0.14 20.52 6.61
C ALA A 156 0.02 21.22 5.25
N ASN A 157 1.11 21.98 5.05
CA ASN A 157 1.38 22.63 3.76
C ASN A 157 1.57 21.61 2.63
N HIS A 158 2.24 20.49 2.91
CA HIS A 158 2.44 19.44 1.91
C HIS A 158 1.11 18.74 1.55
N CYS A 159 0.23 18.54 2.53
CA CYS A 159 -1.13 18.06 2.30
C CYS A 159 -1.96 19.01 1.43
N VAL A 160 -1.87 20.32 1.66
CA VAL A 160 -2.56 21.32 0.83
C VAL A 160 -2.09 21.27 -0.62
N GLN A 161 -0.77 21.17 -0.85
CA GLN A 161 -0.21 21.06 -2.20
C GLN A 161 -0.70 19.81 -2.93
N LYS A 162 -0.68 18.66 -2.25
CA LYS A 162 -1.19 17.41 -2.81
C LYS A 162 -2.69 17.45 -3.08
N TYR A 163 -3.45 18.28 -2.35
CA TYR A 163 -4.89 18.38 -2.52
C TYR A 163 -5.21 19.16 -3.77
N GLN A 164 -4.43 20.22 -4.03
CA GLN A 164 -4.49 20.98 -5.29
C GLN A 164 -4.11 20.13 -6.52
N GLU A 165 -3.25 19.12 -6.37
CA GLU A 165 -3.01 18.13 -7.44
C GLU A 165 -4.27 17.27 -7.68
N LEU A 166 -4.93 16.85 -6.59
CA LEU A 166 -6.16 16.05 -6.62
C LEU A 166 -7.32 16.80 -7.27
N GLU A 167 -7.52 18.08 -6.93
CA GLU A 167 -8.55 18.96 -7.53
C GLU A 167 -8.41 19.10 -9.04
N LYS A 168 -7.18 19.05 -9.57
CA LYS A 168 -6.93 19.12 -11.02
C LYS A 168 -7.35 17.84 -11.73
N ILE A 169 -7.28 16.69 -11.05
CA ILE A 169 -7.57 15.37 -11.63
C ILE A 169 -9.03 14.97 -11.39
N CYS A 170 -9.61 15.43 -10.28
CA CYS A 170 -11.02 15.31 -9.94
C CYS A 170 -11.70 16.69 -9.99
N PRO A 171 -11.89 17.30 -11.18
CA PRO A 171 -12.58 18.57 -11.28
C PRO A 171 -14.00 18.40 -10.72
N ASN A 172 -14.48 19.39 -9.95
CA ASN A 172 -15.77 19.46 -9.24
C ASN A 172 -17.05 19.18 -10.08
N ASN A 173 -16.92 18.79 -11.35
CA ASN A 173 -17.98 18.55 -12.30
C ASN A 173 -18.38 17.07 -12.47
N THR A 174 -17.77 16.12 -11.75
CA THR A 174 -18.24 14.74 -11.75
C THR A 174 -19.35 14.54 -10.71
N LYS A 175 -20.53 14.12 -11.20
CA LYS A 175 -21.71 13.76 -10.42
C LYS A 175 -21.37 12.77 -9.29
N PRO A 176 -22.14 12.75 -8.18
CA PRO A 176 -21.92 11.83 -7.07
C PRO A 176 -21.95 10.37 -7.56
N PHE A 177 -21.12 9.54 -6.94
CA PHE A 177 -21.13 8.08 -7.07
C PHE A 177 -22.50 7.48 -6.76
#